data_AF-A0A815XEP0-F1
#
_entry.id   AF-A0A815XEP0-F1
#
_cell.length_a   1.000
_cell.length_b   1.000
_cell.length_c   1.000
_cell.angle_alpha   90.00
_cell.angle_beta   90.00
_cell.angle_gamma   90.00
#
_symmetry.space_group_name_H-M   'P 1'
#
loop_
_entity.id
_entity.type
_entity.pdbx_description
1 polymer ?
#
loop_
_entity_poly.entity_id
_entity_poly.type
_entity_poly.pdbx_seq_one_letter_code
_entity_poly.pdbx_strand_id
1 'polypeptide(L)'
;MGTLKNAQRSVIAAIVLSSIAYAQIFYCYEANLTNTSLQCYGRNAWCRLLIDTEFVSITVLIPSMMMLIFGLLTILSIHKVILRQIQPITKSGNIYTLSGGTIFRKALRDFALD
;
A
#
# COMPACT_ATOMS: atom_id res chain seq x y z
N MET A 1 3.60 8.69 -18.09
CA MET A 1 2.50 9.67 -18.20
C MET A 1 1.20 8.99 -17.78
N GLY A 2 0.54 9.49 -16.72
CA GLY A 2 -0.81 9.02 -16.33
C GLY A 2 -1.11 8.90 -14.83
N THR A 3 -0.15 9.15 -13.93
CA THR A 3 -0.33 8.92 -12.48
C THR A 3 -1.33 9.88 -11.83
N LEU A 4 -1.35 11.15 -12.21
CA LEU A 4 -2.23 12.15 -11.58
C LEU A 4 -3.72 11.92 -11.89
N LYS A 5 -4.08 11.62 -13.15
CA LYS A 5 -5.47 11.34 -13.53
C LYS A 5 -5.99 10.04 -12.91
N ASN A 6 -5.12 9.03 -12.77
CA ASN A 6 -5.49 7.77 -12.12
C ASN A 6 -5.66 7.94 -10.60
N ALA A 7 -4.78 8.72 -9.97
CA ALA A 7 -4.91 9.09 -8.56
C ALA A 7 -6.22 9.85 -8.31
N GLN A 8 -6.57 10.82 -9.17
CA GLN A 8 -7.82 11.58 -9.04
C GLN A 8 -9.06 10.67 -9.17
N ARG A 9 -9.06 9.72 -10.11
CA ARG A 9 -10.16 8.74 -10.24
C ARG A 9 -10.25 7.82 -9.02
N SER A 10 -9.11 7.39 -8.48
CA SER A 10 -9.06 6.58 -7.24
C SER A 10 -9.63 7.35 -6.04
N VAL A 11 -9.28 8.62 -5.88
CA VAL A 11 -9.80 9.47 -4.81
C VAL A 11 -11.31 9.67 -4.94
N ILE A 12 -11.83 9.92 -6.14
CA ILE A 12 -13.27 10.04 -6.38
C ILE A 12 -13.97 8.71 -6.04
N ALA A 13 -13.42 7.58 -6.48
CA ALA A 13 -13.97 6.26 -6.15
C ALA A 13 -13.98 5.99 -4.64
N ALA A 14 -12.92 6.40 -3.92
CA ALA A 14 -12.84 6.27 -2.48
C ALA A 14 -13.92 7.12 -1.77
N ILE A 15 -14.12 8.37 -2.18
CA ILE A 15 -15.15 9.25 -1.61
C ILE A 15 -16.55 8.65 -1.82
N VAL A 16 -16.84 8.18 -3.03
CA VAL A 16 -18.13 7.53 -3.34
C VAL A 16 -18.32 6.27 -2.49
N LEU A 17 -17.31 5.40 -2.42
CA LEU A 17 -17.37 4.18 -1.62
C LEU A 17 -17.58 4.48 -0.13
N SER A 18 -16.83 5.45 0.43
CA SER A 18 -16.98 5.88 1.82
C SER A 18 -18.36 6.47 2.11
N SER A 19 -18.94 7.22 1.16
CA SER A 19 -20.29 7.76 1.32
C SER A 19 -21.37 6.68 1.35
N ILE A 20 -21.24 5.63 0.52
CA ILE A 20 -22.14 4.47 0.51
C ILE A 20 -22.00 3.68 1.81
N ALA A 21 -20.77 3.48 2.28
CA ALA A 21 -20.47 2.83 3.55
C ALA A 21 -20.99 3.60 4.78
N TYR A 22 -21.15 4.92 4.68
CA TYR A 22 -21.84 5.69 5.72
C TYR A 22 -23.36 5.63 5.59
N ALA A 23 -23.89 5.65 4.36
CA ALA A 23 -25.32 5.60 4.10
C ALA A 23 -25.95 4.29 4.60
N GLN A 24 -25.24 3.16 4.51
CA GLN A 24 -25.74 1.88 5.03
C GLN A 24 -25.97 1.91 6.54
N ILE A 25 -25.20 2.69 7.31
CA ILE A 25 -25.37 2.81 8.77
C ILE A 25 -26.74 3.42 9.07
N PHE A 26 -27.12 4.49 8.37
CA PHE A 26 -28.42 5.13 8.55
C PHE A 26 -29.60 4.26 8.12
N TYR A 27 -29.42 3.37 7.13
CA TYR A 27 -30.47 2.45 6.69
C TYR A 27 -30.59 1.19 7.57
N CYS A 28 -29.47 0.68 8.06
CA CYS A 28 -29.41 -0.57 8.82
C CYS A 28 -29.64 -0.38 10.32
N TYR A 29 -29.38 0.82 10.86
CA TYR A 29 -29.63 1.17 12.25
C TYR A 29 -30.98 1.86 12.38
N GLU A 30 -31.92 1.18 13.05
CA GLU A 30 -33.22 1.74 13.37
C GLU A 30 -33.14 2.33 14.78
N ALA A 31 -33.13 3.66 14.89
CA ALA A 31 -32.90 4.38 16.16
C ALA A 31 -34.10 4.36 17.13
N ASN A 32 -35.08 3.47 16.93
CA ASN A 32 -36.38 3.57 17.62
C ASN A 32 -36.97 2.20 18.02
N LEU A 33 -36.19 1.35 18.69
CA LEU A 33 -36.74 0.19 19.40
C LEU A 33 -36.81 0.49 20.91
N THR A 34 -38.01 0.81 21.39
CA THR A 34 -38.28 1.23 22.77
C THR A 34 -38.20 0.12 23.83
N ASN A 35 -37.81 -1.12 23.49
CA ASN A 35 -37.85 -2.27 24.42
C ASN A 35 -36.66 -3.24 24.33
N THR A 36 -35.51 -2.85 23.75
CA THR A 36 -34.34 -3.74 23.64
C THR A 36 -33.13 -3.23 24.43
N SER A 37 -32.54 -4.11 25.26
CA SER A 37 -31.38 -3.82 26.13
C SER A 37 -30.09 -3.48 25.36
N LEU A 38 -29.98 -3.91 24.10
CA LEU A 38 -28.93 -3.46 23.18
C LEU A 38 -29.54 -2.50 22.14
N GLN A 39 -29.13 -1.23 22.19
CA GLN A 39 -29.69 -0.11 21.40
C GLN A 39 -29.40 -0.16 19.89
N CYS A 40 -28.70 -1.20 19.41
CA CYS A 40 -28.25 -1.30 18.03
C CYS A 40 -28.34 -2.75 17.54
N TYR A 41 -29.51 -3.19 17.08
CA TYR A 41 -29.66 -4.48 16.41
C TYR A 41 -29.93 -4.26 14.92
N GLY A 42 -29.11 -4.87 14.06
CA GLY A 42 -29.26 -4.74 12.61
C GLY A 42 -30.62 -5.24 12.17
N ARG A 43 -31.37 -4.37 11.48
CA ARG A 43 -32.76 -4.65 11.05
C ARG A 43 -32.90 -5.97 10.28
N ASN A 44 -31.91 -6.29 9.45
CA ASN A 44 -31.89 -7.47 8.58
C ASN A 44 -30.56 -8.23 8.70
N ALA A 45 -30.59 -9.55 8.48
CA ALA A 45 -29.38 -10.39 8.41
C ALA A 45 -28.36 -9.90 7.36
N TRP A 46 -28.86 -9.31 6.27
CA TRP A 46 -28.05 -8.70 5.21
C TRP A 46 -27.18 -7.54 5.70
N CYS A 47 -27.72 -6.69 6.58
CA CYS A 47 -26.96 -5.57 7.14
C CYS A 47 -25.77 -6.06 7.97
N ARG A 48 -25.94 -7.17 8.71
CA ARG A 48 -24.86 -7.78 9.47
C ARG A 48 -23.75 -8.31 8.55
N LEU A 49 -24.14 -8.97 7.46
CA LEU A 49 -23.21 -9.54 6.49
C LEU A 49 -22.40 -8.44 5.76
N LEU A 50 -23.04 -7.30 5.44
CA LEU A 50 -22.36 -6.14 4.87
C LEU A 50 -21.31 -5.54 5.82
N ILE A 51 -21.68 -5.32 7.08
CA ILE A 51 -20.77 -4.75 8.09
C ILE A 51 -19.58 -5.69 8.34
N ASP A 52 -19.85 -7.00 8.49
CA ASP A 52 -18.78 -7.99 8.68
C ASP A 52 -17.84 -8.03 7.46
N THR A 53 -18.38 -7.94 6.24
CA THR A 53 -17.57 -7.91 5.01
C THR A 53 -16.72 -6.66 4.91
N GLU A 54 -17.26 -5.49 5.25
CA GLU A 54 -16.50 -4.24 5.25
C GLU A 54 -15.38 -4.28 6.28
N PHE A 55 -15.67 -4.75 7.50
CA PHE A 55 -14.68 -4.85 8.56
C PHE A 55 -13.53 -5.79 8.17
N VAL A 56 -13.83 -6.95 7.61
CA VAL A 56 -12.83 -7.90 7.09
C VAL A 56 -12.02 -7.28 5.95
N SER A 57 -12.66 -6.54 5.06
CA SER A 57 -11.99 -5.87 3.94
C SER A 57 -10.98 -4.84 4.44
N ILE A 58 -11.37 -3.98 5.39
CA ILE A 58 -10.51 -2.90 5.88
C ILE A 58 -9.37 -3.45 6.75
N THR A 59 -9.69 -4.37 7.67
CA THR A 59 -8.72 -4.81 8.70
C THR A 59 -7.83 -5.96 8.25
N VAL A 60 -8.30 -6.84 7.38
CA VAL A 60 -7.55 -8.04 6.96
C VAL A 60 -7.01 -7.87 5.54
N LEU A 61 -7.86 -7.48 4.60
CA LEU A 61 -7.49 -7.47 3.18
C LEU A 61 -6.48 -6.35 2.88
N ILE A 62 -6.69 -5.13 3.38
CA ILE A 62 -5.79 -4.00 3.11
C ILE A 62 -4.37 -4.27 3.65
N PRO A 63 -4.16 -4.64 4.94
CA PRO A 63 -2.81 -4.90 5.45
C PRO A 63 -2.15 -6.09 4.77
N SER A 64 -2.92 -7.14 4.45
CA SER A 64 -2.41 -8.30 3.73
C SER A 64 -1.89 -7.92 2.34
N MET A 65 -2.66 -7.14 1.58
CA MET A 65 -2.24 -6.67 0.26
C MET A 65 -1.03 -5.74 0.34
N MET A 66 -0.98 -4.83 1.33
CA MET A 66 0.18 -3.96 1.53
C MET A 66 1.44 -4.78 1.85
N MET A 67 1.35 -5.72 2.78
CA MET A 67 2.48 -6.59 3.13
C MET A 67 2.95 -7.45 1.95
N LEU A 68 2.02 -7.99 1.14
CA LEU A 68 2.35 -8.75 -0.06
C LEU A 68 3.08 -7.90 -1.10
N ILE A 69 2.60 -6.69 -1.36
CA ILE A 69 3.24 -5.78 -2.33
C ILE A 69 4.65 -5.41 -1.87
N PHE A 70 4.81 -4.98 -0.62
CA PHE A 70 6.13 -4.63 -0.08
C PHE A 70 7.06 -5.84 -0.01
N GLY A 71 6.55 -7.01 0.37
CA GLY A 71 7.31 -8.26 0.39
C GLY A 71 7.84 -8.63 -1.00
N LEU A 72 6.97 -8.63 -2.01
CA LEU A 72 7.36 -8.92 -3.40
C LEU A 72 8.36 -7.90 -3.95
N LEU A 73 8.13 -6.59 -3.70
CA LEU A 73 9.07 -5.54 -4.11
C LEU A 73 10.45 -5.72 -3.47
N THR A 74 10.49 -6.14 -2.20
CA THR A 74 11.74 -6.41 -1.47
C THR A 74 12.49 -7.58 -2.10
N ILE A 75 11.79 -8.70 -2.36
CA ILE A 75 12.38 -9.88 -3.01
C ILE A 75 12.95 -9.51 -4.39
N LEU A 76 12.16 -8.81 -5.23
CA LEU A 76 12.61 -8.39 -6.56
C LEU A 76 13.81 -7.42 -6.50
N SER A 77 13.85 -6.56 -5.49
CA SER A 77 14.97 -5.63 -5.29
C SER A 77 16.24 -6.36 -4.89
N ILE A 78 16.14 -7.34 -3.98
CA ILE A 78 17.28 -8.18 -3.57
C ILE A 78 17.80 -9.00 -4.75
N HIS A 79 16.94 -9.65 -5.53
CA HIS A 79 17.37 -10.41 -6.72
C HIS A 79 18.11 -9.54 -7.73
N LYS A 80 17.64 -8.30 -7.96
CA LYS A 80 18.34 -7.34 -8.84
C LYS A 80 19.71 -6.94 -8.29
N VAL A 81 19.83 -6.74 -6.98
CA VAL A 81 21.12 -6.39 -6.33
C VAL A 81 22.09 -7.56 -6.42
N ILE A 82 21.65 -8.79 -6.11
CA ILE A 82 22.48 -10.01 -6.19
C ILE A 82 22.96 -10.23 -7.64
N LEU A 83 22.06 -10.15 -8.62
CA LEU A 83 22.43 -10.30 -10.04
C LEU A 83 23.44 -9.24 -10.50
N ARG A 84 23.33 -7.99 -10.02
CA ARG A 84 24.30 -6.92 -10.34
C ARG A 84 25.65 -7.12 -9.65
N GLN A 85 25.68 -7.65 -8.44
CA GLN A 85 26.94 -7.90 -7.71
C GLN A 85 27.73 -9.11 -8.23
N ILE A 86 27.13 -10.00 -9.01
CA ILE A 86 27.84 -11.13 -9.64
C ILE A 86 28.53 -10.70 -10.96
N GLN A 87 28.10 -9.61 -11.60
CA GLN A 87 28.68 -9.13 -12.87
C GLN A 87 30.03 -8.38 -12.83
N PRO A 88 30.59 -7.85 -11.71
CA PRO A 88 31.93 -7.28 -11.72
C PRO A 88 33.05 -8.32 -11.54
N ILE A 89 32.77 -9.57 -11.16
CA ILE A 89 33.85 -10.51 -10.81
C ILE A 89 34.53 -11.13 -12.06
N THR A 90 33.91 -11.09 -13.24
CA THR A 90 34.50 -11.62 -14.48
C THR A 90 35.23 -10.59 -15.35
N LYS A 91 35.24 -9.30 -14.98
CA LYS A 91 35.96 -8.23 -15.73
C LYS A 91 37.09 -7.54 -14.95
N SER A 92 37.57 -8.13 -13.85
CA SER A 92 38.79 -7.62 -13.19
C SER A 92 39.69 -8.69 -12.63
N GLY A 93 40.45 -9.27 -13.56
CA GLY A 93 41.85 -9.54 -13.29
C GLY A 93 42.77 -8.33 -13.48
N ASN A 94 42.29 -7.12 -13.86
CA ASN A 94 43.23 -6.07 -14.31
C ASN A 94 42.87 -4.57 -14.16
N ILE A 95 41.76 -4.13 -13.52
CA ILE A 95 41.38 -2.68 -13.55
C ILE A 95 40.95 -2.05 -12.19
N TYR A 96 40.60 -2.82 -11.15
CA TYR A 96 39.98 -2.25 -9.94
C TYR A 96 40.87 -1.47 -8.96
N THR A 97 42.16 -1.25 -9.21
CA THR A 97 42.97 -0.41 -8.31
C THR A 97 42.90 1.10 -8.59
N LEU A 98 42.29 1.55 -9.70
CA LEU A 98 42.38 2.98 -10.11
C LEU A 98 41.06 3.76 -10.19
N SER A 99 39.89 3.11 -10.18
CA SER A 99 38.60 3.80 -10.43
C SER A 99 37.73 4.08 -9.19
N GLY A 100 38.07 3.54 -8.02
CA GLY A 100 37.27 3.72 -6.79
C GLY A 100 37.31 5.15 -6.23
N GLY A 101 38.41 5.88 -6.44
CA GLY A 101 38.58 7.23 -5.89
C GLY A 101 37.82 8.33 -6.62
N THR A 102 37.54 8.16 -7.92
CA THR A 102 36.92 9.22 -8.75
C THR A 102 35.39 9.23 -8.64
N ILE A 103 34.75 8.08 -8.43
CA ILE A 103 33.29 7.98 -8.26
C ILE A 103 32.88 8.50 -6.88
N PHE A 104 33.64 8.17 -5.82
CA PHE A 104 33.37 8.67 -4.46
C PHE A 104 33.54 10.19 -4.36
N ARG A 105 34.54 10.76 -5.04
CA ARG A 105 34.76 12.22 -5.09
C ARG A 105 33.67 12.97 -5.86
N LYS A 106 32.97 12.33 -6.80
CA LYS A 106 31.86 12.95 -7.54
C LYS A 106 30.58 12.99 -6.70
N ALA A 107 30.25 11.88 -6.04
CA ALA A 107 29.10 11.81 -5.11
C ALA A 107 29.23 12.80 -3.94
N LEU A 108 30.44 12.99 -3.39
CA LEU A 108 30.69 13.96 -2.33
C LEU A 108 30.53 15.42 -2.76
N ARG A 109 30.73 15.73 -4.05
CA ARG A 109 30.59 17.11 -4.55
C ARG A 109 29.14 17.45 -4.81
N ASP A 110 28.37 16.50 -5.31
CA ASP A 110 26.94 16.69 -5.60
C ASP A 110 26.11 16.78 -4.30
N PHE A 111 26.57 16.19 -3.18
CA PHE A 111 25.91 16.31 -1.88
C PHE A 111 26.27 17.60 -1.10
N ALA A 112 27.32 18.32 -1.49
CA ALA A 112 27.79 19.52 -0.79
C ALA A 112 27.29 20.84 -1.42
N LEU A 113 26.47 20.76 -2.47
CA LEU A 113 25.95 21.89 -3.24
C LEU A 113 24.41 22.02 -3.20
N ASP A 114 23.74 21.14 -2.46
CA ASP A 114 22.34 21.26 -2.00
C ASP A 114 22.32 21.54 -0.49
#